data_AF-A0A7J3XUQ5-F1
#
_entry.id   AF-A0A7J3XUQ5-F1
#
_cell.length_a   1.000
_cell.length_b   1.000
_cell.length_c   1.000
_cell.angle_alpha   90.00
_cell.angle_beta   90.00
_cell.angle_gamma   90.00
#
_symmetry.space_group_name_H-M   'P 1'
#
loop_
_entity.id
_entity.type
_entity.pdbx_description
1 polymer ?
#
loop_
_entity_poly.entity_id
_entity_poly.type
_entity_poly.pdbx_seq_one_letter_code
_entity_poly.pdbx_strand_id
1 'polypeptide(L)'
;MSVRRIVVVTADWEKLSGLVRRVCKEAAERLGVEVEERKEDWEYLVQHGVKDEYGGVDLPQVFMELSDGSVKHVLTRVPLDDAGKPSVEAAVKAILEAAGGGR
;
A
#
# COMPACT_ATOMS: atom_id res chain seq x y z
N MET A 1 7.84 15.89 5.30
CA MET A 1 7.22 15.82 3.95
C MET A 1 5.76 15.42 4.12
N SER A 2 4.85 15.89 3.25
CA SER A 2 3.42 15.56 3.32
C SER A 2 3.03 14.51 2.28
N VAL A 3 2.11 13.62 2.65
CA VAL A 3 1.52 12.64 1.73
C VAL A 3 0.54 13.35 0.82
N ARG A 4 0.62 13.10 -0.49
CA ARG A 4 -0.31 13.61 -1.50
C ARG A 4 -1.48 12.65 -1.72
N ARG A 5 -1.19 11.37 -1.92
CA ARG A 5 -2.20 10.30 -2.10
C ARG A 5 -1.61 8.94 -1.77
N ILE A 6 -2.48 7.99 -1.47
CA ILE A 6 -2.15 6.57 -1.36
C ILE A 6 -2.45 5.92 -2.70
N VAL A 7 -1.52 5.15 -3.24
CA VAL A 7 -1.73 4.37 -4.46
C VAL A 7 -1.71 2.89 -4.09
N VAL A 8 -2.69 2.13 -4.55
CA VAL A 8 -2.73 0.68 -4.33
C VAL A 8 -2.84 -0.03 -5.67
N VAL A 9 -1.90 -0.94 -5.93
CA VAL A 9 -1.95 -1.82 -7.10
C VAL A 9 -2.52 -3.16 -6.63
N THR A 10 -3.61 -3.59 -7.27
CA THR A 10 -4.34 -4.82 -6.90
C THR A 10 -4.53 -5.74 -8.10
N ALA A 11 -4.91 -6.99 -7.84
CA ALA A 11 -5.33 -7.94 -8.86
C ALA A 11 -6.69 -8.56 -8.50
N ASP A 12 -7.54 -8.80 -9.49
CA ASP A 12 -8.89 -9.34 -9.25
C ASP A 12 -8.86 -10.80 -8.77
N TRP A 13 -7.81 -11.55 -9.12
CA TRP A 13 -7.61 -12.93 -8.67
C TRP A 13 -7.09 -13.04 -7.23
N GLU A 14 -6.57 -11.94 -6.67
CA GLU A 14 -5.96 -11.94 -5.35
C GLU A 14 -6.99 -11.59 -4.26
N LYS A 15 -7.22 -12.54 -3.34
CA LYS A 15 -8.25 -12.39 -2.29
C LYS A 15 -7.96 -11.25 -1.33
N LEU A 16 -6.67 -10.95 -1.10
CA LEU A 16 -6.26 -9.86 -0.22
C LEU A 16 -6.50 -8.47 -0.81
N SER A 17 -6.72 -8.34 -2.14
CA SER A 17 -7.00 -7.06 -2.80
C SER A 17 -8.17 -6.31 -2.16
N GLY A 18 -9.26 -7.01 -1.82
CA GLY A 18 -10.42 -6.40 -1.16
C GLY A 18 -10.11 -5.84 0.23
N LEU A 19 -9.29 -6.57 0.99
CA LEU A 19 -8.87 -6.16 2.33
C LEU A 19 -7.92 -4.96 2.26
N VAL A 20 -6.93 -4.98 1.37
CA VAL A 20 -5.97 -3.89 1.20
C VAL A 20 -6.66 -2.61 0.73
N ARG A 21 -7.65 -2.69 -0.17
CA ARG A 21 -8.46 -1.52 -0.55
C ARG A 21 -9.14 -0.87 0.67
N ARG A 22 -9.69 -1.69 1.57
CA ARG A 22 -10.33 -1.19 2.79
C ARG A 22 -9.30 -0.52 3.72
N VAL A 23 -8.15 -1.16 3.92
CA VAL A 23 -7.02 -0.61 4.70
C VAL A 23 -6.59 0.74 4.15
N CYS A 24 -6.37 0.85 2.84
CA CYS A 24 -5.93 2.10 2.20
C CYS A 24 -6.97 3.19 2.35
N LYS A 25 -8.27 2.88 2.17
CA LYS A 25 -9.36 3.85 2.36
C LYS A 25 -9.40 4.39 3.78
N GLU A 26 -9.30 3.51 4.77
CA GLU A 26 -9.32 3.93 6.17
C GLU A 26 -8.10 4.78 6.54
N ALA A 27 -6.90 4.41 6.06
CA ALA A 27 -5.70 5.22 6.27
C ALA A 27 -5.80 6.59 5.59
N ALA A 28 -6.33 6.64 4.36
CA ALA A 28 -6.54 7.88 3.61
C ALA A 28 -7.53 8.82 4.30
N GLU A 29 -8.65 8.31 4.82
CA GLU A 29 -9.62 9.10 5.58
C GLU A 29 -8.99 9.74 6.81
N ARG A 30 -8.13 9.00 7.53
CA ARG A 30 -7.40 9.52 8.70
C ARG A 30 -6.34 10.56 8.33
N LEU A 31 -5.73 10.44 7.16
CA LEU A 31 -4.70 11.36 6.65
C LEU A 31 -5.30 12.55 5.90
N GLY A 32 -6.57 12.51 5.51
CA GLY A 32 -7.21 13.51 4.65
C GLY A 32 -6.66 13.53 3.22
N VAL A 33 -6.29 12.36 2.68
CA VAL A 33 -5.75 12.21 1.32
C VAL A 33 -6.62 11.28 0.48
N GLU A 34 -6.41 11.26 -0.84
CA GLU A 34 -7.12 10.36 -1.74
C GLU A 34 -6.47 8.98 -1.85
N VAL A 35 -7.25 7.97 -2.21
CA VAL A 35 -6.76 6.64 -2.61
C VAL A 35 -6.96 6.46 -4.10
N GLU A 36 -5.87 6.17 -4.80
CA GLU A 36 -5.90 5.73 -6.19
C GLU A 36 -5.72 4.22 -6.26
N GLU A 37 -6.71 3.53 -6.84
CA GLU A 37 -6.64 2.11 -7.09
C GLU A 37 -6.23 1.86 -8.54
N ARG A 38 -5.19 1.06 -8.72
CA ARG A 38 -4.72 0.59 -10.02
C ARG A 38 -4.85 -0.93 -10.10
N LYS A 39 -5.46 -1.44 -11.17
CA LYS A 39 -5.60 -2.88 -11.38
C LYS A 39 -4.52 -3.37 -12.32
N GLU A 40 -3.71 -4.33 -11.85
CA GLU A 40 -2.67 -5.00 -12.63
C GLU A 40 -1.79 -4.02 -13.43
N ASP A 41 -1.49 -2.86 -12.85
CA ASP A 41 -0.62 -1.84 -13.46
C ASP A 41 0.83 -2.29 -13.34
N TRP A 42 1.23 -3.15 -14.28
CA TRP A 42 2.58 -3.69 -14.36
C TRP A 42 3.63 -2.62 -14.60
N GLU A 43 3.30 -1.54 -15.30
CA GLU A 43 4.23 -0.43 -15.53
C GLU A 43 4.58 0.27 -14.22
N TYR A 44 3.57 0.54 -13.38
CA TYR A 44 3.80 1.13 -12.06
C TYR A 44 4.59 0.21 -11.14
N LEU A 45 4.30 -1.10 -11.16
CA LEU A 45 5.05 -2.10 -10.39
C LEU A 45 6.49 -2.24 -10.87
N VAL A 46 6.76 -2.11 -12.16
CA VAL A 46 8.12 -2.14 -12.70
C VAL A 46 8.90 -0.91 -12.26
N GLN A 47 8.26 0.26 -12.21
CA GLN A 47 8.90 1.53 -11.86
C GLN A 47 9.09 1.72 -10.35
N HIS A 48 8.10 1.31 -9.54
CA HIS A 48 8.03 1.63 -8.11
C HIS A 48 7.85 0.41 -7.21
N GLY A 49 7.43 -0.73 -7.76
CA GLY A 49 7.14 -1.94 -7.03
C GLY A 49 8.39 -2.63 -6.49
N VAL A 50 8.19 -3.37 -5.41
CA VAL A 50 9.20 -4.26 -4.87
C VAL A 50 9.13 -5.58 -5.61
N LYS A 51 10.29 -6.05 -6.08
CA LYS A 51 10.47 -7.36 -6.69
C LYS A 51 11.18 -8.27 -5.72
N ASP A 52 10.84 -9.55 -5.75
CA ASP A 52 11.59 -10.57 -5.03
C ASP A 52 12.94 -10.86 -5.71
N GLU A 53 13.69 -11.78 -5.10
CA GLU A 53 15.04 -12.20 -5.53
C GLU A 53 15.06 -12.83 -6.93
N TYR A 54 13.91 -13.28 -7.42
CA TYR A 54 13.71 -13.91 -8.73
C TYR A 54 13.06 -12.95 -9.75
N GLY A 55 12.81 -11.70 -9.35
CA GLY A 55 12.15 -10.70 -10.19
C GLY A 55 10.62 -10.80 -10.20
N GLY A 56 10.03 -11.64 -9.35
CA GLY A 56 8.60 -11.75 -9.17
C GLY A 56 8.01 -10.51 -8.49
N VAL A 57 6.81 -10.14 -8.91
CA VAL A 57 6.04 -9.03 -8.31
C VAL A 57 4.84 -9.62 -7.60
N ASP A 58 4.86 -9.55 -6.27
CA ASP A 58 3.71 -9.91 -5.46
C ASP A 58 2.67 -8.79 -5.49
N LEU A 59 1.40 -9.15 -5.61
CA LEU A 59 0.26 -8.26 -5.48
C LEU A 59 -0.61 -8.68 -4.28
N PRO A 60 -1.34 -7.76 -3.64
CA PRO A 60 -1.37 -6.32 -3.88
C PRO A 60 -0.16 -5.56 -3.27
N GLN A 61 0.20 -4.41 -3.84
CA GLN A 61 1.19 -3.48 -3.26
C GLN A 61 0.60 -2.11 -2.97
N VAL A 62 1.01 -1.51 -1.87
CA VAL A 62 0.60 -0.17 -1.42
C VAL A 62 1.79 0.78 -1.48
N PHE A 63 1.54 1.95 -2.04
CA PHE A 63 2.49 3.03 -2.22
C PHE A 63 1.92 4.32 -1.66
N MET A 64 2.81 5.25 -1.34
CA MET A 64 2.47 6.63 -1.02
C MET A 64 3.20 7.56 -1.97
N GLU A 65 2.45 8.43 -2.62
CA GLU A 65 3.02 9.55 -3.35
C GLU A 65 3.12 10.75 -2.43
N LEU A 66 4.32 11.32 -2.36
CA LEU A 66 4.60 12.51 -1.56
C LEU A 66 4.38 13.78 -2.39
N SER A 67 4.27 14.91 -1.70
CA SER A 67 4.07 16.22 -2.34
C SER A 67 5.23 16.68 -3.23
N ASP A 68 6.42 16.09 -3.09
CA ASP A 68 7.59 16.34 -3.94
C ASP A 68 7.62 15.48 -5.21
N GLY A 69 6.60 14.63 -5.42
CA GLY A 69 6.50 13.71 -6.55
C GLY A 69 7.23 12.37 -6.37
N SER A 70 7.87 12.14 -5.22
CA SER A 70 8.46 10.84 -4.91
C SER A 70 7.39 9.80 -4.57
N VAL A 71 7.67 8.53 -4.91
CA VAL A 71 6.81 7.39 -4.61
C VAL A 71 7.53 6.47 -3.64
N LYS A 72 6.89 6.16 -2.51
CA LYS A 72 7.43 5.26 -1.49
C LYS A 72 6.59 4.00 -1.42
N HIS A 73 7.23 2.84 -1.54
CA HIS A 73 6.58 1.57 -1.22
C HIS A 73 6.32 1.45 0.28
N VAL A 74 5.13 0.98 0.66
CA VAL A 74 4.65 0.92 2.04
C VAL A 74 4.39 -0.51 2.48
N LEU A 75 3.62 -1.27 1.69
CA LEU A 75 3.21 -2.64 2.04
C LEU A 75 3.13 -3.51 0.79
N THR A 76 3.78 -4.68 0.81
CA THR A 76 3.58 -5.76 -0.16
C THR A 76 2.67 -6.86 0.39
N ARG A 77 2.60 -6.98 1.72
CA ARG A 77 1.83 -8.02 2.41
C ARG A 77 1.13 -7.42 3.62
N VAL A 78 -0.07 -7.89 3.89
CA VAL A 78 -0.84 -7.46 5.06
C VAL A 78 -0.22 -8.13 6.29
N PRO A 79 0.12 -7.36 7.35
CA PRO A 79 0.60 -7.92 8.61
C PRO A 79 -0.40 -8.90 9.19
N LEU A 80 0.08 -9.92 9.89
CA LEU A 80 -0.79 -10.88 10.58
C LEU A 80 -0.99 -10.47 12.04
N ASP A 81 -2.15 -10.81 12.61
CA ASP A 81 -2.42 -10.74 14.05
C ASP A 81 -1.81 -11.94 14.81
N ASP A 82 -1.97 -11.94 16.14
CA ASP A 82 -1.48 -13.03 17.01
C ASP A 82 -2.12 -14.40 16.69
N ALA A 83 -3.24 -14.42 15.97
CA ALA A 83 -3.92 -15.62 15.50
C ALA A 83 -3.51 -16.02 14.07
N GLY A 84 -2.56 -15.32 13.45
CA GLY A 84 -2.07 -15.57 12.10
C GLY A 84 -3.02 -15.10 10.99
N LYS A 85 -3.99 -14.22 11.29
CA LYS A 85 -4.95 -13.68 10.32
C LYS A 85 -4.55 -12.27 9.87
N PRO A 86 -4.92 -11.85 8.64
CA PRO A 86 -4.65 -10.50 8.17
C PRO A 86 -5.20 -9.42 9.13
N SER A 87 -4.31 -8.59 9.68
CA SER A 87 -4.65 -7.52 10.60
C SER A 87 -4.81 -6.20 9.86
N VAL A 88 -6.07 -5.76 9.72
CA VAL A 88 -6.43 -4.46 9.14
C VAL A 88 -5.82 -3.33 9.96
N GLU A 89 -5.90 -3.41 11.28
CA GLU A 89 -5.42 -2.37 12.18
C GLU A 89 -3.90 -2.19 12.08
N ALA A 90 -3.14 -3.29 12.06
CA ALA A 90 -1.69 -3.24 11.89
C ALA A 90 -1.30 -2.67 10.51
N ALA A 91 -2.03 -3.03 9.46
CA ALA A 91 -1.80 -2.52 8.12
C ALA A 91 -2.07 -1.00 8.03
N VAL A 92 -3.19 -0.53 8.60
CA VAL A 92 -3.52 0.91 8.68
C VAL A 92 -2.42 1.64 9.45
N LYS A 93 -2.01 1.11 10.61
CA LYS A 93 -0.94 1.70 11.41
C LYS A 93 0.37 1.81 10.63
N ALA A 94 0.77 0.78 9.88
CA ALA A 94 1.97 0.82 9.06
C ALA A 94 1.92 1.92 7.99
N ILE A 95 0.75 2.14 7.37
CA ILE A 95 0.58 3.24 6.40
C ILE A 95 0.70 4.60 7.10
N LEU A 96 0.04 4.77 8.24
CA LEU A 96 0.11 6.01 9.02
C LEU A 96 1.53 6.31 9.54
N GLU A 97 2.24 5.28 9.99
CA GLU A 97 3.65 5.40 10.41
C GLU A 97 4.55 5.74 9.24
N ALA A 98 4.35 5.14 8.07
CA ALA A 98 5.11 5.49 6.88
C ALA A 98 4.82 6.94 6.41
N ALA A 99 3.65 7.49 6.72
CA ALA A 99 3.26 8.87 6.45
C ALA A 99 3.84 9.86 7.48
N GLY A 100 3.94 9.47 8.76
CA GLY A 100 4.40 10.30 9.87
C GLY A 100 5.89 10.16 10.25
N GLY A 101 6.52 9.04 9.89
CA GLY A 101 7.87 8.64 10.29
C GLY A 101 9.01 9.30 9.52
N GLY A 102 8.75 10.44 8.86
CA GLY A 102 9.76 11.31 8.26
C GLY A 102 10.12 12.48 9.17
N ARG A 103 10.48 12.21 10.43
CA ARG A 103 11.10 13.18 11.36
C ARG A 103 12.41 12.63 11.87
#